data_AF-A0A380TYI9-F1
#
_entry.id   AF-A0A380TYI9-F1
#
_cell.length_a   1.000
_cell.length_b   1.000
_cell.length_c   1.000
_cell.angle_alpha   90.00
_cell.angle_beta   90.00
_cell.angle_gamma   90.00
#
_symmetry.space_group_name_H-M   'P 1'
#
loop_
_entity.id
_entity.type
_entity.pdbx_description
1 polymer ?
#
loop_
_entity_poly.entity_id
_entity_poly.type
_entity_poly.pdbx_seq_one_letter_code
_entity_poly.pdbx_strand_id
1 'polypeptide(L)'
;MSNLSILKTSIRTYENLYSLNDLHIASGSENKHQPALFLRLDTTQELIKEIDQTSDLQICRSVKSLRTGQNKGTWACEELVIAYAMWISPKFHLVVLRAFLAMHKGKLQNQPQQLVLPEPEKKYTFEFTENTCLRFVSMWFALYNNLELLGQLHQPLSNIGSHFGTTAYTHYTEYKTILGTMKSVLEPMTKEFNPDPRDEAHYCKALKTLRSYQLQGLAKIVKHPTPPTRKYDF
;
A
#
# COMPACT_ATOMS: atom_id res chain seq x y z
N MET A 1 7.22 -27.91 -16.49
CA MET A 1 8.14 -26.78 -16.23
C MET A 1 7.37 -25.70 -15.51
N SER A 2 7.59 -25.55 -14.21
CA SER A 2 6.88 -24.63 -13.33
C SER A 2 7.43 -23.21 -13.50
N ASN A 3 6.68 -22.36 -14.19
CA ASN A 3 6.98 -20.93 -14.28
C ASN A 3 6.71 -20.27 -12.92
N LEU A 4 7.78 -19.90 -12.20
CA LEU A 4 7.69 -19.08 -11.00
C LEU A 4 7.44 -17.62 -11.41
N SER A 5 6.21 -17.15 -11.23
CA SER A 5 5.85 -15.73 -11.42
C SER A 5 5.70 -15.07 -10.05
N ILE A 6 6.50 -14.04 -9.79
CA ILE A 6 6.32 -13.18 -8.61
C ILE A 6 5.78 -11.84 -9.13
N LEU A 7 4.56 -11.48 -8.71
CA LEU A 7 3.97 -10.13 -8.83
C LEU A 7 4.15 -9.45 -10.21
N LYS A 8 3.74 -10.15 -11.30
CA LYS A 8 3.76 -9.71 -12.72
C LYS A 8 5.12 -9.70 -13.44
N THR A 9 6.23 -10.06 -12.79
CA THR A 9 7.53 -10.20 -13.48
C THR A 9 7.95 -11.66 -13.55
N SER A 10 8.11 -12.19 -14.77
CA SER A 10 8.62 -13.55 -14.99
C SER A 10 10.12 -13.57 -14.72
N ILE A 11 10.57 -14.36 -13.75
CA ILE A 11 12.00 -14.57 -13.50
C ILE A 11 12.45 -15.69 -14.43
N ARG A 12 13.38 -15.40 -15.36
CA ARG A 12 13.88 -16.42 -16.27
C ARG A 12 14.72 -17.44 -15.53
N THR A 13 14.56 -18.71 -15.93
CA THR A 13 15.37 -19.83 -15.49
C THR A 13 16.16 -20.39 -16.67
N TYR A 14 17.45 -20.69 -16.46
CA TYR A 14 18.32 -21.28 -17.47
C TYR A 14 19.25 -22.31 -16.81
N GLU A 15 19.19 -23.58 -17.24
CA GLU A 15 20.03 -24.67 -16.71
C GLU A 15 19.98 -24.77 -15.17
N ASN A 16 18.78 -24.68 -14.58
CA ASN A 16 18.56 -24.68 -13.12
C ASN A 16 19.15 -23.47 -12.36
N LEU A 17 19.49 -22.39 -13.07
CA LEU A 17 19.90 -21.10 -12.51
C LEU A 17 18.82 -20.05 -12.76
N TYR A 18 18.76 -19.05 -11.89
CA TYR A 18 17.82 -17.94 -11.96
C TYR A 18 18.54 -16.63 -12.30
N SER A 19 17.88 -15.77 -13.07
CA SER A 19 18.42 -14.46 -13.45
C SER A 19 18.40 -13.47 -12.27
N LEU A 20 19.59 -13.09 -11.77
CA LEU A 20 19.74 -12.01 -10.78
C LEU A 20 19.38 -10.64 -11.37
N ASN A 21 19.50 -10.47 -12.69
CA ASN A 21 19.10 -9.24 -13.36
C ASN A 21 17.57 -9.06 -13.33
N ASP A 22 16.82 -10.14 -13.53
CA ASP A 22 15.35 -10.08 -13.51
C ASP A 22 14.86 -9.80 -12.08
N LEU A 23 15.52 -10.40 -11.08
CA LEU A 23 15.30 -10.09 -9.65
C LEU A 23 15.63 -8.65 -9.29
N HIS A 24 16.73 -8.11 -9.82
CA HIS A 24 17.12 -6.72 -9.64
C HIS A 24 16.02 -5.76 -10.16
N ILE A 25 15.49 -6.07 -11.35
CA ILE A 25 14.42 -5.29 -11.97
C ILE A 25 13.16 -5.37 -11.12
N ALA A 26 12.75 -6.58 -10.74
CA ALA A 26 11.58 -6.80 -9.88
C ALA A 26 11.70 -6.12 -8.51
N SER A 27 12.92 -5.93 -8.01
CA SER A 27 13.22 -5.30 -6.72
C SER A 27 13.32 -3.77 -6.77
N GLY A 28 13.08 -3.14 -7.92
CA GLY A 28 13.07 -1.67 -8.05
C GLY A 28 14.29 -1.06 -8.73
N SER A 29 15.21 -1.86 -9.27
CA SER A 29 16.34 -1.41 -10.11
C SER A 29 17.25 -0.33 -9.50
N GLU A 30 17.43 -0.30 -8.18
CA GLU A 30 18.29 0.69 -7.53
C GLU A 30 19.78 0.45 -7.84
N ASN A 31 20.51 1.48 -8.29
CA ASN A 31 21.91 1.34 -8.73
C ASN A 31 22.87 0.70 -7.71
N LYS A 32 22.65 0.90 -6.40
CA LYS A 32 23.46 0.27 -5.34
C LYS A 32 23.26 -1.23 -5.21
N HIS A 33 22.16 -1.77 -5.75
CA HIS A 33 21.78 -3.17 -5.67
C HIS A 33 22.11 -3.94 -6.94
N GLN A 34 22.97 -3.42 -7.82
CA GLN A 34 23.31 -4.13 -9.05
C GLN A 34 23.96 -5.51 -8.75
N PRO A 35 23.61 -6.57 -9.50
CA PRO A 35 24.20 -7.90 -9.31
C PRO A 35 25.73 -7.92 -9.41
N ALA A 36 26.31 -7.03 -10.21
CA ALA A 36 27.77 -6.89 -10.34
C ALA A 36 28.43 -6.41 -9.03
N LEU A 37 27.74 -5.59 -8.23
CA LEU A 37 28.24 -5.14 -6.92
C LEU A 37 28.14 -6.27 -5.90
N PHE A 38 27.04 -7.02 -5.91
CA PHE A 38 26.86 -8.19 -5.05
C PHE A 38 27.98 -9.23 -5.24
N LEU A 39 28.28 -9.61 -6.49
CA LEU A 39 29.33 -10.58 -6.80
C LEU A 39 30.75 -10.12 -6.42
N ARG A 40 30.95 -8.83 -6.18
CA ARG A 40 32.26 -8.28 -5.77
C ARG A 40 32.48 -8.34 -4.27
N LEU A 41 31.44 -8.57 -3.47
CA LEU A 41 31.57 -8.66 -2.03
C LEU A 41 32.39 -9.89 -1.64
N ASP A 42 33.33 -9.72 -0.71
CA ASP A 42 34.18 -10.81 -0.23
C ASP A 42 33.33 -11.95 0.35
N THR A 43 32.28 -11.61 1.11
CA THR A 43 31.33 -12.59 1.68
C THR A 43 30.60 -13.40 0.60
N THR A 44 30.24 -12.78 -0.52
CA THR A 44 29.58 -13.45 -1.63
C THR A 44 30.56 -14.34 -2.40
N GLN A 45 31.81 -13.90 -2.57
CA GLN A 45 32.85 -14.72 -3.20
C GLN A 45 33.22 -15.94 -2.35
N GLU A 46 33.28 -15.79 -1.03
CA GLU A 46 33.46 -16.90 -0.09
C GLU A 46 32.27 -17.86 -0.15
N LEU A 47 31.04 -17.36 -0.13
CA LEU A 47 29.84 -18.20 -0.27
C LEU A 47 29.84 -18.98 -1.60
N ILE A 48 30.23 -18.34 -2.71
CA ILE A 48 30.37 -18.99 -4.02
C ILE A 48 31.36 -20.15 -3.95
N LYS A 49 32.53 -19.95 -3.30
CA LYS A 49 33.54 -21.00 -3.13
C LYS A 49 33.01 -22.18 -2.32
N GLU A 50 32.32 -21.92 -1.21
CA GLU A 50 31.73 -22.96 -0.37
C GLU A 50 30.68 -23.80 -1.13
N ILE A 51 29.83 -23.14 -1.92
CA ILE A 51 28.83 -23.81 -2.76
C ILE A 51 29.52 -24.68 -3.82
N ASP A 52 30.54 -24.15 -4.50
CA ASP A 52 31.30 -24.88 -5.53
C ASP A 52 32.10 -26.06 -4.95
N GLN A 53 32.50 -25.99 -3.67
CA GLN A 53 33.22 -27.08 -2.99
C GLN A 53 32.29 -28.22 -2.53
N THR A 54 31.06 -27.90 -2.12
CA THR A 54 30.11 -28.88 -1.57
C THR A 54 29.35 -29.63 -2.66
N SER A 55 29.28 -29.08 -3.86
CA SER A 55 28.56 -29.70 -4.97
C SER A 55 29.43 -30.79 -5.63
N ASP A 56 29.30 -32.04 -5.15
CA ASP A 56 29.94 -33.26 -5.69
C ASP A 56 29.72 -33.50 -7.21
N LEU A 57 28.88 -32.68 -7.86
CA LEU A 57 28.64 -32.70 -9.30
C LEU A 57 29.26 -31.44 -9.91
N GLN A 58 30.41 -31.60 -10.58
CA GLN A 58 31.10 -30.60 -11.44
C GLN A 58 30.24 -29.97 -12.56
N ILE A 59 28.93 -30.23 -12.58
CA ILE A 59 27.96 -29.80 -13.60
C ILE A 59 27.17 -28.56 -13.13
N CYS A 60 27.05 -28.32 -11.81
CA CYS A 60 26.28 -27.21 -11.25
C CYS A 60 27.18 -26.02 -10.90
N ARG A 61 27.39 -25.12 -11.86
CA ARG A 61 28.12 -23.87 -11.60
C ARG A 61 27.27 -22.93 -10.74
N SER A 62 27.76 -22.52 -9.57
CA SER A 62 27.07 -21.58 -8.65
C SER A 62 26.62 -20.28 -9.32
N VAL A 63 27.45 -19.72 -10.21
CA VAL A 63 27.16 -18.50 -10.97
C VAL A 63 27.60 -18.62 -12.43
N LYS A 64 26.77 -18.13 -13.35
CA LYS A 64 27.11 -17.93 -14.77
C LYS A 64 26.84 -16.48 -15.17
N SER A 65 27.84 -15.81 -15.73
CA SER A 65 27.68 -14.48 -16.32
C SER A 65 27.73 -14.59 -17.84
N LEU A 66 26.60 -14.36 -18.50
CA LEU A 66 26.50 -14.37 -19.96
C LEU A 66 26.56 -12.91 -20.46
N ARG A 67 27.61 -12.60 -21.24
CA ARG A 67 27.87 -11.23 -21.75
C ARG A 67 27.19 -10.95 -23.10
N THR A 68 26.82 -11.99 -23.84
CA THR A 68 26.31 -11.91 -25.23
C THR A 68 25.11 -12.85 -25.41
N GLY A 69 24.15 -12.48 -26.27
CA GLY A 69 22.97 -13.29 -26.63
C GLY A 69 21.68 -12.89 -25.92
N GLN A 70 20.58 -13.60 -26.22
CA GLN A 70 19.25 -13.35 -25.62
C GLN A 70 19.23 -13.59 -24.10
N ASN A 71 20.13 -14.44 -23.60
CA ASN A 71 20.26 -14.77 -22.18
C ASN A 71 21.31 -13.90 -21.46
N LYS A 72 21.60 -12.70 -21.95
CA LYS A 72 22.56 -11.79 -21.32
C LYS A 72 22.15 -11.50 -19.87
N GLY A 73 23.07 -11.72 -18.94
CA GLY A 73 22.89 -11.41 -17.52
C GLY A 73 23.67 -12.30 -16.58
N THR A 74 23.47 -12.06 -15.29
CA THR A 74 24.02 -12.87 -14.20
C THR A 74 22.99 -13.89 -13.75
N TRP A 75 23.36 -15.16 -13.83
CA TRP A 75 22.56 -16.32 -13.47
C TRP A 75 23.17 -16.98 -12.24
N ALA A 76 22.37 -17.33 -11.25
CA ALA A 76 22.85 -17.91 -10.00
C ALA A 76 21.94 -19.04 -9.52
N CYS A 77 22.50 -19.95 -8.70
CA CYS A 77 21.75 -21.00 -8.03
C CYS A 77 20.78 -20.42 -6.98
N GLU A 78 19.88 -21.27 -6.48
CA GLU A 78 18.82 -20.86 -5.55
C GLU A 78 19.37 -20.23 -4.26
N GLU A 79 20.45 -20.78 -3.70
CA GLU A 79 21.09 -20.28 -2.48
C GLU A 79 21.62 -18.86 -2.68
N LEU A 80 22.26 -18.60 -3.81
CA LEU A 80 22.79 -17.28 -4.14
C LEU A 80 21.70 -16.28 -4.49
N VAL A 81 20.59 -16.74 -5.06
CA VAL A 81 19.40 -15.92 -5.28
C VAL A 81 18.79 -15.47 -3.96
N ILE A 82 18.66 -16.38 -2.99
CA ILE A 82 18.18 -16.05 -1.65
C ILE A 82 19.17 -15.09 -0.97
N ALA A 83 20.48 -15.36 -1.03
CA ALA A 83 21.50 -14.47 -0.49
C ALA A 83 21.44 -13.05 -1.08
N TYR A 84 21.25 -12.95 -2.40
CA TYR A 84 21.07 -11.67 -3.09
C TYR A 84 19.81 -10.93 -2.63
N ALA A 85 18.69 -11.64 -2.50
CA ALA A 85 17.44 -11.04 -2.00
C ALA A 85 17.58 -10.54 -0.55
N MET A 86 18.30 -11.28 0.30
CA MET A 86 18.62 -10.88 1.67
C MET A 86 19.55 -9.66 1.73
N TRP A 87 20.47 -9.53 0.77
CA TRP A 87 21.36 -8.37 0.67
C TRP A 87 20.62 -7.09 0.27
N ILE A 88 19.67 -7.19 -0.67
CA ILE A 88 18.85 -6.06 -1.13
C ILE A 88 17.87 -5.59 -0.05
N SER A 89 17.26 -6.54 0.67
CA SER A 89 16.17 -6.26 1.61
C SER A 89 16.48 -6.78 3.01
N PRO A 90 16.92 -5.91 3.94
CA PRO A 90 17.11 -6.28 5.34
C PRO A 90 15.84 -6.85 6.00
N LYS A 91 14.67 -6.36 5.57
CA LYS A 91 13.37 -6.88 6.02
C LYS A 91 13.19 -8.34 5.61
N PHE A 92 13.53 -8.69 4.37
CA PHE A 92 13.47 -10.06 3.89
C PHE A 92 14.51 -10.94 4.58
N HIS A 93 15.73 -10.44 4.78
CA HIS A 93 16.78 -11.12 5.54
C HIS A 93 16.28 -11.57 6.93
N LEU A 94 15.64 -10.68 7.68
CA LEU A 94 15.08 -11.01 8.99
C LEU A 94 14.03 -12.14 8.92
N VAL A 95 13.23 -12.18 7.86
CA VAL A 95 12.23 -13.23 7.64
C VAL A 95 12.90 -14.59 7.41
N VAL A 96 13.90 -14.65 6.55
CA VAL A 96 14.66 -15.89 6.27
C VAL A 96 15.32 -16.41 7.55
N LEU A 97 15.96 -15.53 8.34
CA LEU A 97 16.56 -15.91 9.62
C LEU A 97 15.53 -16.44 10.61
N ARG A 98 14.37 -15.78 10.75
CA ARG A 98 13.28 -16.25 11.62
C ARG A 98 12.71 -17.58 11.16
N ALA A 99 12.59 -17.79 9.85
CA ALA A 99 12.14 -19.05 9.28
C ALA A 99 13.10 -20.19 9.62
N PHE A 100 14.40 -19.99 9.41
CA PHE A 100 15.44 -20.95 9.77
C PHE A 100 15.43 -21.29 11.27
N LEU A 101 15.38 -20.27 12.14
CA LEU A 101 15.32 -20.47 13.59
C LEU A 101 14.02 -21.16 14.04
N ALA A 102 12.89 -20.90 13.39
CA ALA A 102 11.62 -21.55 13.69
C ALA A 102 11.62 -23.03 13.28
N MET A 103 12.21 -23.34 12.12
CA MET A 103 12.41 -24.71 11.63
C MET A 103 13.29 -25.51 12.59
N HIS A 104 14.45 -24.95 12.98
CA HIS A 104 15.37 -25.60 13.91
C HIS A 104 14.77 -25.82 15.31
N LYS A 105 13.89 -24.91 15.77
CA LYS A 105 13.18 -25.05 17.06
C LYS A 105 11.97 -25.98 17.02
N GLY A 106 11.76 -26.73 15.93
CA GLY A 106 10.68 -27.70 15.79
C GLY A 106 9.26 -27.11 15.71
N LYS A 107 9.13 -25.77 15.59
CA LYS A 107 7.82 -25.10 15.61
C LYS A 107 6.99 -25.28 14.33
N LEU A 108 7.60 -25.79 13.26
CA LEU A 108 6.95 -25.94 11.95
C LEU A 108 6.41 -27.35 11.67
N GLN A 109 6.47 -28.29 12.63
CA GLN A 109 6.03 -29.67 12.37
C GLN A 109 4.53 -29.84 12.09
N ASN A 110 3.68 -28.83 12.33
CA ASN A 110 2.22 -29.00 12.22
C ASN A 110 1.45 -27.90 11.46
N GLN A 111 2.09 -27.06 10.64
CA GLN A 111 1.37 -26.19 9.72
C GLN A 111 2.32 -25.61 8.66
N PRO A 112 1.95 -25.57 7.37
CA PRO A 112 2.62 -24.69 6.41
C PRO A 112 2.23 -23.23 6.73
N GLN A 113 2.78 -22.68 7.82
CA GLN A 113 2.68 -21.26 8.13
C GLN A 113 3.63 -20.52 7.19
N GLN A 114 3.11 -20.10 6.05
CA GLN A 114 3.67 -19.02 5.26
C GLN A 114 3.84 -17.80 6.20
N LEU A 115 5.08 -17.48 6.57
CA LEU A 115 5.39 -16.41 7.53
C LEU A 115 4.95 -15.07 6.93
N VAL A 116 3.82 -14.57 7.43
CA VAL A 116 3.13 -13.38 6.94
C VAL A 116 4.01 -12.15 7.16
N LEU A 117 4.63 -11.66 6.08
CA LEU A 117 4.99 -10.25 5.90
C LEU A 117 3.78 -9.42 6.35
N PRO A 118 3.88 -8.27 7.06
CA PRO A 118 2.70 -7.45 7.35
C PRO A 118 1.88 -7.37 6.07
N GLU A 119 0.64 -7.90 6.11
CA GLU A 119 -0.18 -8.07 4.91
C GLU A 119 -0.11 -6.72 4.20
N PRO A 120 0.36 -6.68 2.92
CA PRO A 120 0.34 -5.43 2.19
C PRO A 120 -1.06 -4.86 2.33
N GLU A 121 -1.16 -3.55 2.66
CA GLU A 121 -2.46 -2.90 2.85
C GLU A 121 -3.43 -3.40 1.79
N LYS A 122 -4.57 -3.96 2.22
CA LYS A 122 -5.57 -4.50 1.30
C LYS A 122 -6.10 -3.33 0.47
N LYS A 123 -5.56 -3.20 -0.74
CA LYS A 123 -6.00 -2.22 -1.71
C LYS A 123 -7.10 -2.85 -2.54
N TYR A 124 -8.22 -2.17 -2.61
CA TYR A 124 -9.34 -2.54 -3.45
C TYR A 124 -9.42 -1.53 -4.59
N THR A 125 -9.62 -2.05 -5.80
CA THR A 125 -9.94 -1.22 -6.96
C THR A 125 -11.44 -1.28 -7.13
N PHE A 126 -12.07 -0.11 -7.17
CA PHE A 126 -13.50 0.03 -7.46
C PHE A 126 -13.65 0.90 -8.71
N GLU A 127 -14.59 0.52 -9.56
CA GLU A 127 -14.99 1.32 -10.72
C GLU A 127 -16.35 1.94 -10.44
N PHE A 128 -16.44 3.26 -10.58
CA PHE A 128 -17.67 4.02 -10.38
C PHE A 128 -17.95 4.88 -11.59
N THR A 129 -19.24 5.01 -11.93
CA THR A 129 -19.70 5.95 -12.95
C THR A 129 -19.70 7.38 -12.40
N GLU A 130 -19.60 8.38 -13.29
CA GLU A 130 -19.67 9.80 -12.91
C GLU A 130 -20.92 10.10 -12.06
N ASN A 131 -22.09 9.62 -12.47
CA ASN A 131 -23.35 9.77 -11.70
C ASN A 131 -23.24 9.19 -10.28
N THR A 132 -22.60 8.02 -10.12
CA THR A 132 -22.41 7.41 -8.79
C THR A 132 -21.52 8.28 -7.92
N CYS A 133 -20.44 8.80 -8.48
CA CYS A 133 -19.54 9.72 -7.80
C CYS A 133 -20.25 11.04 -7.41
N LEU A 134 -21.07 11.59 -8.31
CA LEU A 134 -21.89 12.78 -8.05
C LEU A 134 -22.92 12.55 -6.94
N ARG A 135 -23.47 11.33 -6.80
CA ARG A 135 -24.33 10.96 -5.66
C ARG A 135 -23.57 11.01 -4.33
N PHE A 136 -22.32 10.57 -4.28
CA PHE A 136 -21.50 10.75 -3.06
C PHE A 136 -21.27 12.23 -2.74
N VAL A 137 -21.06 13.07 -3.75
CA VAL A 137 -20.97 14.53 -3.56
C VAL A 137 -22.30 15.11 -3.04
N SER A 138 -23.43 14.62 -3.54
CA SER A 138 -24.76 15.00 -3.04
C SER A 138 -24.96 14.61 -1.57
N MET A 139 -24.53 13.41 -1.16
CA MET A 139 -24.57 12.97 0.23
C MET A 139 -23.70 13.86 1.13
N TRP A 140 -22.49 14.20 0.66
CA TRP A 140 -21.62 15.14 1.36
C TRP A 140 -22.28 16.51 1.50
N PHE A 141 -22.90 17.02 0.44
CA PHE A 141 -23.58 18.31 0.45
C PHE A 141 -24.81 18.32 1.36
N ALA A 142 -25.54 17.21 1.45
CA ALA A 142 -26.62 17.03 2.42
C ALA A 142 -26.10 17.10 3.86
N LEU A 143 -24.98 16.42 4.17
CA LEU A 143 -24.35 16.52 5.49
C LEU A 143 -23.91 17.95 5.79
N TYR A 144 -23.27 18.63 4.84
CA TYR A 144 -22.86 20.03 4.99
C TYR A 144 -24.04 20.93 5.39
N ASN A 145 -25.17 20.86 4.66
CA ASN A 145 -26.34 21.69 4.95
C ASN A 145 -26.95 21.38 6.33
N ASN A 146 -27.00 20.11 6.73
CA ASN A 146 -27.49 19.73 8.06
C ASN A 146 -26.58 20.24 9.18
N LEU A 147 -25.26 20.18 9.00
CA LEU A 147 -24.32 20.72 9.98
C LEU A 147 -24.43 22.24 10.07
N GLU A 148 -24.55 22.96 8.95
CA GLU A 148 -24.77 24.40 8.98
C GLU A 148 -26.07 24.77 9.72
N LEU A 149 -27.15 24.00 9.52
CA LEU A 149 -28.38 24.18 10.27
C LEU A 149 -28.19 23.95 11.78
N LEU A 150 -27.52 22.87 12.19
CA LEU A 150 -27.21 22.61 13.60
C LEU A 150 -26.32 23.71 14.21
N GLY A 151 -25.38 24.24 13.41
CA GLY A 151 -24.55 25.40 13.75
C GLY A 151 -25.38 26.65 14.06
N GLN A 152 -26.49 26.86 13.36
CA GLN A 152 -27.41 27.97 13.60
C GLN A 152 -28.38 27.70 14.76
N LEU A 153 -28.78 26.44 14.97
CA LEU A 153 -29.80 26.07 15.96
C LEU A 153 -29.26 25.89 17.38
N HIS A 154 -27.98 25.54 17.56
CA HIS A 154 -27.50 25.15 18.88
C HIS A 154 -27.59 26.30 19.91
N GLN A 155 -27.29 27.55 19.53
CA GLN A 155 -27.43 28.70 20.42
C GLN A 155 -28.90 29.00 20.77
N PRO A 156 -29.83 29.15 19.79
CA PRO A 156 -31.25 29.31 20.09
C PRO A 156 -31.81 28.22 21.01
N LEU A 157 -31.46 26.95 20.77
CA LEU A 157 -31.90 25.83 21.60
C LEU A 157 -31.36 25.90 23.02
N SER A 158 -30.08 26.27 23.20
CA SER A 158 -29.51 26.48 24.53
C SER A 158 -30.16 27.66 25.26
N ASN A 159 -30.47 28.75 24.54
CA ASN A 159 -31.06 29.95 25.13
C ASN A 159 -32.48 29.72 25.66
N ILE A 160 -33.23 28.77 25.09
CA ILE A 160 -34.55 28.35 25.60
C ILE A 160 -34.47 27.24 26.66
N GLY A 161 -33.27 26.89 27.14
CA GLY A 161 -33.05 25.86 28.15
C GLY A 161 -33.23 24.43 27.63
N SER A 162 -33.23 24.21 26.31
CA SER A 162 -33.37 22.87 25.73
C SER A 162 -32.08 22.06 25.86
N HIS A 163 -32.19 20.82 26.35
CA HIS A 163 -31.08 19.88 26.35
C HIS A 163 -30.53 19.58 24.94
N PHE A 164 -31.33 19.83 23.89
CA PHE A 164 -30.88 19.68 22.50
C PHE A 164 -29.84 20.71 22.06
N GLY A 165 -29.69 21.84 22.76
CA GLY A 165 -28.69 22.86 22.42
C GLY A 165 -27.27 22.33 22.49
N THR A 166 -26.91 21.68 23.61
CA THR A 166 -25.60 21.03 23.78
C THR A 166 -25.39 19.91 22.75
N THR A 167 -26.40 19.07 22.52
CA THR A 167 -26.32 17.97 21.54
C THR A 167 -26.11 18.48 20.11
N ALA A 168 -26.82 19.54 19.70
CA ALA A 168 -26.66 20.16 18.39
C ALA A 168 -25.25 20.75 18.21
N TYR A 169 -24.71 21.41 19.25
CA TYR A 169 -23.33 21.91 19.23
C TYR A 169 -22.31 20.77 19.08
N THR A 170 -22.46 19.69 19.86
CA THR A 170 -21.57 18.53 19.79
C THR A 170 -21.58 17.92 18.39
N HIS A 171 -22.75 17.62 17.81
CA HIS A 171 -22.83 17.08 16.45
C HIS A 171 -22.24 18.03 15.40
N TYR A 172 -22.52 19.34 15.51
CA TYR A 172 -21.94 20.35 14.63
C TYR A 172 -20.41 20.34 14.66
N THR A 173 -19.81 20.28 15.84
CA THR A 173 -18.35 20.32 16.01
C THR A 173 -17.67 19.00 15.65
N GLU A 174 -18.20 17.86 16.07
CA GLU A 174 -17.59 16.54 15.84
C GLU A 174 -17.68 16.14 14.36
N TYR A 175 -18.85 16.28 13.74
CA TYR A 175 -19.08 15.81 12.37
C TYR A 175 -18.46 16.73 11.30
N LYS A 176 -18.03 17.94 11.66
CA LYS A 176 -17.15 18.75 10.79
C LYS A 176 -15.87 18.03 10.41
N THR A 177 -15.31 17.22 11.31
CA THR A 177 -14.11 16.43 11.02
C THR A 177 -14.40 15.39 9.94
N ILE A 178 -15.52 14.67 10.06
CA ILE A 178 -16.00 13.69 9.06
C ILE A 178 -16.23 14.36 7.71
N LEU A 179 -16.87 15.54 7.72
CA LEU A 179 -17.12 16.32 6.51
C LEU A 179 -15.81 16.70 5.80
N GLY A 180 -14.77 17.08 6.56
CA GLY A 180 -13.43 17.36 6.04
C GLY A 180 -12.74 16.12 5.45
N THR A 181 -12.82 14.98 6.13
CA THR A 181 -12.33 13.68 5.64
C THR A 181 -12.95 13.32 4.30
N MET A 182 -14.28 13.38 4.21
CA MET A 182 -15.00 13.06 2.99
C MET A 182 -14.59 13.99 1.84
N LYS A 183 -14.37 15.29 2.11
CA LYS A 183 -13.84 16.22 1.09
C LYS A 183 -12.51 15.76 0.53
N SER A 184 -11.56 15.36 1.38
CA SER A 184 -10.23 14.92 0.92
C SER A 184 -10.26 13.72 -0.03
N VAL A 185 -11.31 12.89 0.04
CA VAL A 185 -11.53 11.76 -0.85
C VAL A 185 -12.29 12.18 -2.11
N LEU A 186 -13.38 12.93 -1.95
CA LEU A 186 -14.28 13.27 -3.05
C LEU A 186 -13.73 14.35 -3.99
N GLU A 187 -12.96 15.30 -3.48
CA GLU A 187 -12.41 16.40 -4.30
C GLU A 187 -11.47 15.91 -5.42
N PRO A 188 -10.43 15.08 -5.15
CA PRO A 188 -9.61 14.55 -6.24
C PRO A 188 -10.41 13.63 -7.18
N MET A 189 -11.34 12.84 -6.65
CA MET A 189 -12.19 11.91 -7.40
C MET A 189 -13.16 12.62 -8.36
N THR A 190 -13.55 13.86 -8.06
CA THR A 190 -14.54 14.64 -8.83
C THR A 190 -13.96 15.92 -9.45
N LYS A 191 -12.63 16.00 -9.53
CA LYS A 191 -11.91 17.19 -10.00
C LYS A 191 -12.29 17.58 -11.43
N GLU A 192 -12.47 16.59 -12.30
CA GLU A 192 -12.71 16.79 -13.73
C GLU A 192 -14.21 16.85 -14.09
N PHE A 193 -15.11 16.58 -13.13
CA PHE A 193 -16.54 16.55 -13.41
C PHE A 193 -17.10 17.95 -13.63
N ASN A 194 -17.91 18.07 -14.67
CA ASN A 194 -18.55 19.31 -15.09
C ASN A 194 -20.01 19.03 -15.51
N PRO A 195 -20.90 18.74 -14.53
CA PRO A 195 -22.32 18.50 -14.80
C PRO A 195 -22.98 19.71 -15.46
N ASP A 196 -24.03 19.47 -16.25
CA ASP A 196 -24.72 20.55 -16.97
C ASP A 196 -25.46 21.47 -15.98
N PRO A 197 -25.21 22.79 -15.99
CA PRO A 197 -25.90 23.73 -15.10
C PRO A 197 -27.42 23.76 -15.22
N ARG A 198 -27.99 23.38 -16.37
CA ARG A 198 -29.44 23.39 -16.65
C ARG A 198 -30.13 22.14 -16.13
N ASP A 199 -29.55 20.97 -16.43
CA ASP A 199 -30.16 19.68 -16.11
C ASP A 199 -29.73 19.16 -14.72
N GLU A 200 -28.55 19.56 -14.26
CA GLU A 200 -27.89 19.02 -13.06
C GLU A 200 -27.46 20.14 -12.09
N ALA A 201 -28.30 21.17 -11.95
CA ALA A 201 -28.05 22.34 -11.11
C ALA A 201 -27.67 21.99 -9.65
N HIS A 202 -28.28 20.92 -9.09
CA HIS A 202 -27.95 20.42 -7.76
C HIS A 202 -26.49 20.00 -7.64
N TYR A 203 -25.99 19.19 -8.58
CA TYR A 203 -24.61 18.71 -8.57
C TYR A 203 -23.62 19.84 -8.83
N CYS A 204 -23.96 20.81 -9.68
CA CYS A 204 -23.18 22.03 -9.87
C CYS A 204 -22.99 22.79 -8.54
N LYS A 205 -24.08 23.00 -7.79
CA LYS A 205 -24.04 23.67 -6.48
C LYS A 205 -23.26 22.86 -5.45
N ALA A 206 -23.48 21.54 -5.40
CA ALA A 206 -22.80 20.65 -4.47
C ALA A 206 -21.28 20.62 -4.72
N LEU A 207 -20.84 20.48 -5.98
CA LEU A 207 -19.42 20.51 -6.35
C LEU A 207 -18.79 21.88 -6.08
N LYS A 208 -19.46 22.98 -6.40
CA LYS A 208 -18.97 24.33 -6.08
C LYS A 208 -18.77 24.50 -4.58
N THR A 209 -19.71 24.02 -3.77
CA THR A 209 -19.61 24.07 -2.31
C THR A 209 -18.48 23.17 -1.81
N LEU A 210 -18.37 21.93 -2.32
CA LEU A 210 -17.29 21.01 -1.98
C LEU A 210 -15.91 21.61 -2.25
N ARG A 211 -15.70 22.17 -3.44
CA ARG A 211 -14.41 22.75 -3.88
C ARG A 211 -14.03 23.99 -3.07
N SER A 212 -15.01 24.83 -2.72
CA SER A 212 -14.77 26.05 -1.93
C SER A 212 -14.69 25.83 -0.41
N TYR A 213 -15.15 24.69 0.09
CA TYR A 213 -15.17 24.37 1.51
C TYR A 213 -13.76 24.37 2.12
N GLN A 214 -13.55 25.21 3.13
CA GLN A 214 -12.28 25.28 3.85
C GLN A 214 -12.25 24.25 4.98
N LEU A 215 -11.22 23.41 5.01
CA LEU A 215 -11.00 22.47 6.10
C LEU A 215 -10.86 23.24 7.42
N GLN A 216 -11.62 22.87 8.45
CA GLN A 216 -11.54 23.47 9.78
C GLN A 216 -11.01 22.43 10.81
N GLY A 217 -10.24 22.89 11.81
CA GLY A 217 -9.76 22.03 12.91
C GLY A 217 -8.67 21.02 12.53
N LEU A 218 -8.66 19.87 13.23
CA LEU A 218 -7.66 18.79 13.08
C LEU A 218 -7.62 18.19 11.66
N ALA A 219 -8.70 18.33 10.88
CA ALA A 219 -8.75 17.90 9.48
C ALA A 219 -7.70 18.57 8.58
N LYS A 220 -7.11 19.71 8.97
CA LYS A 220 -5.99 20.36 8.26
C LYS A 220 -4.66 19.60 8.39
N ILE A 221 -4.48 18.81 9.44
CA ILE A 221 -3.18 18.25 9.84
C ILE A 221 -3.08 16.76 9.51
N VAL A 222 -4.21 16.06 9.42
CA VAL A 222 -4.24 14.60 9.33
C VAL A 222 -4.26 14.14 7.86
N LYS A 223 -3.19 13.47 7.41
CA LYS A 223 -3.08 12.87 6.07
C LYS A 223 -4.05 11.70 5.84
N HIS A 224 -4.47 11.03 6.92
CA HIS A 224 -5.43 9.92 6.94
C HIS A 224 -6.39 10.06 8.14
N PRO A 225 -7.42 10.91 8.04
CA PRO A 225 -8.26 11.20 9.19
C PRO A 225 -9.12 9.99 9.55
N THR A 226 -8.81 9.37 10.69
CA THR A 226 -9.67 8.39 11.33
C THR A 226 -10.88 9.09 11.93
N PRO A 227 -12.11 8.56 11.74
CA PRO A 227 -13.29 9.13 12.36
C PRO A 227 -13.11 9.18 13.89
N PRO A 228 -13.64 10.21 14.57
CA PRO A 228 -13.50 10.32 16.02
C PRO A 228 -14.07 9.05 16.69
N THR A 229 -13.22 8.36 17.45
CA THR A 229 -13.61 7.19 18.24
C THR A 229 -14.33 7.65 19.49
N ARG A 230 -15.61 8.03 19.34
CA ARG A 230 -16.49 8.01 20.51
C ARG A 230 -16.66 6.54 20.89
N LYS A 231 -16.20 6.16 22.08
CA LYS A 231 -16.59 4.87 22.67
C LYS A 231 -18.09 4.94 22.85
N TYR A 232 -18.83 4.32 21.93
CA TYR A 232 -20.21 4.01 22.16
C TYR A 232 -20.20 2.85 23.14
N ASP A 233 -20.60 3.12 24.38
CA ASP A 233 -20.91 2.05 25.33
C ASP A 233 -22.17 1.36 24.79
N PHE A 234 -22.01 0.14 24.29
CA PHE A 234 -23.09 -0.72 23.79
C PHE A 234 -23.57 -1.65 24.90
#